data_AF-A0AAW1PLV3-F1
#
_entry.id   AF-A0AAW1PLV3-F1
#
_cell.length_a   1.000
_cell.length_b   1.000
_cell.length_c   1.000
_cell.angle_alpha   90.00
_cell.angle_beta   90.00
_cell.angle_gamma   90.00
#
_symmetry.space_group_name_H-M   'P 1'
#
loop_
_entity.id
_entity.type
_entity.pdbx_description
1 polymer ?
#
loop_
_entity_poly.entity_id
_entity_poly.type
_entity_poly.pdbx_seq_one_letter_code
_entity_poly.pdbx_strand_id
1 'polypeptide(L)'
;MYKHRQWISEREELARLGPAAVLLTLSAVAAFSQFAAAFREHLQLSSIGGELIKVEVKYDQLPILHLGAELQQILALNTVHSVSATLTRGKWYAKHWGPSSAPAAGAVLLATLDQDWHAAWETWEHLANALGAQLCASLNLLAADLTHTVQWTTGKQDQSVLFGQLPQEALCVENLGHWLQSVPSEKHEGLKKLLRGARRQWFNAPYLSLQLSLTRSRESSCWQLSQTMTAVVQLPDKDRGGSAQHERQWGLQDVFLSHLATHLENSVERPGSRSDPAWALMCPLAFWSSMLRHCMTETGPRCWLGVQQMRGP
;
A
#
# COMPACT_ATOMS: atom_id res chain seq x y z
N MET A 1 56.87 32.81 -5.16
CA MET A 1 56.57 34.17 -4.67
C MET A 1 55.07 34.36 -4.72
N TYR A 2 54.44 34.67 -3.57
CA TYR A 2 53.20 35.47 -3.38
C TYR A 2 51.93 35.07 -4.19
N LYS A 3 50.71 34.93 -3.66
CA LYS A 3 50.11 35.37 -2.39
C LYS A 3 48.72 34.73 -2.23
N HIS A 4 48.39 34.35 -1.00
CA HIS A 4 47.06 34.32 -0.39
C HIS A 4 46.19 35.54 -0.76
N ARG A 5 44.91 35.33 -1.13
CA ARG A 5 43.70 36.12 -0.76
C ARG A 5 42.57 35.97 -1.79
N GLN A 6 41.48 35.28 -1.44
CA GLN A 6 40.08 35.67 -1.68
C GLN A 6 39.16 34.55 -1.15
N TRP A 7 38.87 34.62 0.15
CA TRP A 7 37.90 33.74 0.84
C TRP A 7 37.09 34.56 1.86
N ILE A 8 36.78 35.83 1.51
CA ILE A 8 35.95 36.74 2.30
C ILE A 8 35.25 37.67 1.30
N SER A 9 34.09 37.28 0.77
CA SER A 9 33.13 38.25 0.22
C SER A 9 31.67 37.78 0.24
N GLU A 10 31.36 36.49 0.43
CA GLU A 10 29.96 36.03 0.48
C GLU A 10 29.28 36.15 1.85
N ARG A 11 30.04 36.41 2.93
CA ARG A 11 29.45 36.59 4.29
C ARG A 11 28.91 37.99 4.56
N GLU A 12 29.26 39.01 3.78
CA GLU A 12 28.85 40.39 4.05
C GLU A 12 27.57 40.84 3.30
N GLU A 13 27.12 40.10 2.27
CA GLU A 13 25.84 40.41 1.61
C GLU A 13 24.62 39.95 2.42
N LEU A 14 24.74 38.91 3.25
CA LEU A 14 23.65 38.43 4.09
C LEU A 14 23.33 39.36 5.28
N ALA A 15 24.23 40.28 5.63
CA ALA A 15 24.05 41.21 6.74
C ALA A 15 23.26 42.48 6.40
N ARG A 16 22.90 42.70 5.11
CA ARG A 16 22.12 43.88 4.66
C ARG A 16 20.62 43.61 4.53
N LEU A 17 20.17 42.39 4.81
CA LEU A 17 18.76 42.03 4.82
C LEU A 17 18.18 42.37 6.19
N GLY A 18 17.43 43.47 6.27
CA GLY A 18 16.79 43.90 7.52
C GLY A 18 15.84 42.84 8.11
N PRO A 19 15.39 43.01 9.37
CA PRO A 19 14.60 42.00 10.09
C PRO A 19 13.32 41.57 9.36
N ALA A 20 12.75 42.42 8.50
CA ALA A 20 11.61 42.08 7.64
C ALA A 20 11.95 41.05 6.54
N ALA A 21 13.16 41.07 5.99
CA ALA A 21 13.62 40.11 4.98
C ALA A 21 14.00 38.75 5.60
N VAL A 22 14.50 38.76 6.85
CA VAL A 22 14.72 37.55 7.65
C VAL A 22 13.39 36.93 8.10
N LEU A 23 12.40 37.75 8.46
CA LEU A 23 11.05 37.28 8.76
C LEU A 23 10.34 36.73 7.52
N LEU A 24 10.46 37.39 6.35
CA LEU A 24 9.88 36.92 5.09
C LEU A 24 10.50 35.58 4.65
N THR A 25 11.82 35.42 4.77
CA THR A 25 12.48 34.14 4.47
C THR A 25 12.15 33.07 5.49
N LEU A 26 12.01 33.38 6.79
CA LEU A 26 11.54 32.42 7.80
C LEU A 26 10.07 32.02 7.58
N SER A 27 9.19 32.93 7.18
CA SER A 27 7.80 32.59 6.83
C SER A 27 7.70 31.80 5.52
N ALA A 28 8.55 32.08 4.54
CA ALA A 28 8.63 31.28 3.31
C ALA A 28 9.20 29.88 3.62
N VAL A 29 10.26 29.76 4.42
CA VAL A 29 10.82 28.45 4.83
C VAL A 29 9.85 27.69 5.74
N ALA A 30 9.08 28.37 6.60
CA ALA A 30 8.01 27.74 7.37
C ALA A 30 6.86 27.27 6.46
N ALA A 31 6.50 28.02 5.42
CA ALA A 31 5.53 27.58 4.41
C ALA A 31 6.06 26.44 3.52
N PHE A 32 7.37 26.35 3.30
CA PHE A 32 8.00 25.24 2.57
C PHE A 32 8.19 23.97 3.42
N SER A 33 7.92 24.01 4.72
CA SER A 33 8.05 22.84 5.62
C SER A 33 6.82 21.91 5.67
N GLN A 34 5.82 22.14 4.84
CA GLN A 34 4.57 21.36 4.76
C GLN A 34 4.36 20.62 3.42
N PHE A 35 5.45 20.17 2.79
CA PHE A 35 5.40 19.23 1.65
C PHE A 35 5.99 17.84 1.99
N ALA A 36 5.92 17.42 3.26
CA ALA A 36 5.91 15.98 3.53
C ALA A 36 4.54 15.48 3.06
N ALA A 37 4.50 14.70 1.98
CA ALA A 37 3.27 14.07 1.51
C ALA A 37 2.65 13.33 2.70
N ALA A 38 1.58 13.88 3.28
CA ALA A 38 0.98 13.31 4.47
C ALA A 38 0.25 12.04 4.04
N PHE A 39 0.90 10.89 4.26
CA PHE A 39 0.27 9.59 4.14
C PHE A 39 0.14 8.93 5.50
N ARG A 40 -0.85 8.05 5.64
CA ARG A 40 -1.09 7.27 6.84
C ARG A 40 -1.06 5.79 6.49
N GLU A 41 -0.23 5.05 7.21
CA GLU A 41 -0.18 3.59 7.14
C GLU A 41 -1.09 2.98 8.21
N HIS A 42 -1.90 1.99 7.81
CA HIS A 42 -2.74 1.22 8.70
C HIS A 42 -2.44 -0.26 8.52
N LEU A 43 -2.23 -0.96 9.63
CA LEU A 43 -2.10 -2.41 9.67
C LEU A 43 -3.16 -2.97 10.62
N GLN A 44 -4.03 -3.81 10.09
CA GLN A 44 -5.00 -4.56 10.86
C GLN A 44 -4.72 -6.05 10.71
N LEU A 45 -4.60 -6.72 11.85
CA LEU A 45 -4.42 -8.16 11.96
C LEU A 45 -5.59 -8.73 12.74
N SER A 46 -6.24 -9.74 12.19
CA SER A 46 -7.37 -10.39 12.84
C SER A 46 -7.28 -11.89 12.66
N SER A 47 -7.45 -12.63 13.75
CA SER A 47 -7.60 -14.09 13.67
C SER A 47 -8.95 -14.40 13.02
N ILE A 48 -8.94 -15.29 12.02
CA ILE A 48 -10.15 -15.73 11.31
C ILE A 48 -10.42 -17.23 11.50
N GLY A 49 -9.76 -17.85 12.49
CA GLY A 49 -9.94 -19.25 12.85
C GLY A 49 -8.69 -20.10 12.60
N GLY A 50 -8.40 -21.01 13.55
CA GLY A 50 -7.23 -21.88 13.48
C GLY A 50 -5.91 -21.11 13.43
N GLU A 51 -5.06 -21.44 12.45
CA GLU A 51 -3.77 -20.80 12.20
C GLU A 51 -3.86 -19.69 11.13
N LEU A 52 -5.07 -19.24 10.77
CA LEU A 52 -5.27 -18.26 9.70
C LEU A 52 -5.44 -16.86 10.28
N ILE A 53 -4.67 -15.93 9.73
CA ILE A 53 -4.74 -14.50 10.05
C ILE A 53 -5.15 -13.74 8.79
N LYS A 54 -6.18 -12.89 8.92
CA LYS A 54 -6.46 -11.85 7.94
C LYS A 54 -5.53 -10.67 8.21
N VAL A 55 -4.75 -10.32 7.20
CA VAL A 55 -3.85 -9.17 7.16
C VAL A 55 -4.46 -8.13 6.25
N GLU A 56 -4.69 -6.94 6.76
CA GLU A 56 -5.15 -5.80 5.98
C GLU A 56 -4.16 -4.64 6.16
N VAL A 57 -3.59 -4.21 5.05
CA VAL A 57 -2.68 -3.06 5.00
C VAL A 57 -3.34 -1.98 4.16
N LYS A 58 -3.45 -0.77 4.69
CA LYS A 58 -4.06 0.37 4.01
C LYS A 58 -3.15 1.59 4.07
N TYR A 59 -3.04 2.28 2.95
CA TYR A 59 -2.32 3.55 2.81
C TYR A 59 -3.31 4.63 2.39
N ASP A 60 -3.54 5.62 3.24
CA ASP A 60 -4.38 6.79 2.92
C ASP A 60 -3.49 8.01 2.65
N GLN A 61 -3.74 8.70 1.53
CA GLN A 61 -2.88 9.75 1.01
C GLN A 61 -3.70 10.96 0.56
N LEU A 62 -3.25 12.14 0.95
CA LEU A 62 -3.69 13.42 0.38
C LEU A 62 -2.57 13.88 -0.59
N PRO A 63 -2.89 14.41 -1.79
CA PRO A 63 -2.41 13.86 -3.07
C PRO A 63 -1.07 14.51 -3.54
N ILE A 64 -0.35 14.17 -4.64
CA ILE A 64 -0.54 13.42 -5.90
C ILE A 64 0.77 12.66 -6.31
N LEU A 65 1.74 12.43 -5.42
CA LEU A 65 3.13 12.25 -5.90
C LEU A 65 3.45 10.96 -6.71
N HIS A 66 2.54 9.98 -6.78
CA HIS A 66 2.87 8.64 -7.32
C HIS A 66 1.84 8.04 -8.30
N LEU A 67 0.92 8.83 -8.85
CA LEU A 67 0.02 8.38 -9.92
C LEU A 67 0.63 8.59 -11.31
N GLY A 68 0.28 7.74 -12.28
CA GLY A 68 0.68 7.94 -13.67
C GLY A 68 0.12 9.25 -14.26
N ALA A 69 0.87 9.87 -15.18
CA ALA A 69 0.52 11.17 -15.76
C ALA A 69 -0.86 11.18 -16.44
N GLU A 70 -1.22 10.11 -17.15
CA GLU A 70 -2.53 9.97 -17.80
C GLU A 70 -3.68 9.99 -16.78
N LEU A 71 -3.53 9.24 -15.68
CA LEU A 71 -4.53 9.22 -14.61
C LEU A 71 -4.66 10.61 -13.96
N GLN A 72 -3.56 11.32 -13.75
CA GLN A 72 -3.61 12.68 -13.22
C GLN A 72 -4.37 13.64 -14.15
N GLN A 73 -4.18 13.52 -15.47
CA GLN A 73 -4.90 14.33 -16.46
C GLN A 73 -6.40 14.06 -16.42
N ILE A 74 -6.82 12.78 -16.39
CA ILE A 74 -8.24 12.41 -16.29
C ILE A 74 -8.87 12.97 -15.01
N LEU A 75 -8.19 12.83 -13.86
CA LEU A 75 -8.68 13.33 -12.58
C LEU A 75 -8.76 14.87 -12.52
N ALA A 76 -7.94 15.59 -13.31
CA ALA A 76 -7.97 17.04 -13.41
C ALA A 76 -9.20 17.57 -14.17
N LEU A 77 -9.83 16.74 -15.01
CA LEU A 77 -11.06 17.11 -15.74
C LEU A 77 -12.28 17.25 -14.82
N ASN A 78 -12.19 16.82 -13.56
CA ASN A 78 -13.24 16.96 -12.55
C ASN A 78 -14.57 16.25 -12.87
N THR A 79 -14.56 15.33 -13.83
CA THR A 79 -15.72 14.51 -14.25
C THR A 79 -15.86 13.24 -13.42
N VAL A 80 -14.78 12.80 -12.77
CA VAL A 80 -14.74 11.63 -11.90
C VAL A 80 -15.06 12.05 -10.46
N HIS A 81 -16.03 11.37 -9.84
CA HIS A 81 -16.32 11.52 -8.41
C HIS A 81 -15.48 10.54 -7.58
N SER A 82 -15.46 9.28 -8.00
CA SER A 82 -14.63 8.24 -7.41
C SER A 82 -14.33 7.15 -8.42
N VAL A 83 -13.17 6.53 -8.31
CA VAL A 83 -12.81 5.34 -9.10
C VAL A 83 -12.02 4.37 -8.23
N SER A 84 -12.30 3.08 -8.35
CA SER A 84 -11.52 2.04 -7.70
C SER A 84 -11.26 0.87 -8.63
N ALA A 85 -10.02 0.40 -8.67
CA ALA A 85 -9.60 -0.81 -9.33
C ALA A 85 -9.16 -1.83 -8.30
N THR A 86 -9.66 -3.06 -8.42
CA THR A 86 -9.37 -4.17 -7.51
C THR A 86 -8.89 -5.36 -8.31
N LEU A 87 -7.79 -5.98 -7.90
CA LEU A 87 -7.30 -7.26 -8.39
C LEU A 87 -7.36 -8.26 -7.25
N THR A 88 -7.96 -9.42 -7.47
CA THR A 88 -8.15 -10.42 -6.43
C THR A 88 -7.81 -11.82 -6.91
N ARG A 89 -7.01 -12.52 -6.10
CA ARG A 89 -6.66 -13.92 -6.25
C ARG A 89 -7.24 -14.75 -5.13
N GLY A 90 -7.73 -15.94 -5.49
CA GLY A 90 -8.31 -16.87 -4.54
C GLY A 90 -9.75 -16.52 -4.19
N LYS A 91 -10.38 -17.40 -3.42
CA LYS A 91 -11.79 -17.28 -3.03
C LYS A 91 -11.88 -16.97 -1.54
N TRP A 92 -12.74 -16.03 -1.17
CA TRP A 92 -13.09 -15.85 0.23
C TRP A 92 -13.94 -17.01 0.73
N TYR A 93 -13.44 -17.80 1.68
CA TYR A 93 -14.16 -18.92 2.25
C TYR A 93 -15.01 -18.49 3.44
N ALA A 94 -16.15 -17.84 3.19
CA ALA A 94 -17.01 -17.25 4.22
C ALA A 94 -17.41 -18.25 5.34
N LYS A 95 -17.59 -19.53 5.01
CA LYS A 95 -17.88 -20.60 5.98
C LYS A 95 -16.79 -20.76 7.04
N HIS A 96 -15.53 -20.55 6.66
CA HIS A 96 -14.37 -20.75 7.54
C HIS A 96 -13.82 -19.43 8.09
N TRP A 97 -13.92 -18.35 7.32
CA TRP A 97 -13.29 -17.05 7.63
C TRP A 97 -14.27 -15.98 8.12
N GLY A 98 -15.57 -16.32 8.17
CA GLY A 98 -16.63 -15.38 8.49
C GLY A 98 -17.12 -14.57 7.28
N PRO A 99 -18.24 -13.85 7.43
CA PRO A 99 -18.75 -12.97 6.39
C PRO A 99 -17.76 -11.84 6.12
N SER A 100 -17.58 -11.50 4.85
CA SER A 100 -16.73 -10.40 4.42
C SER A 100 -17.28 -9.83 3.11
N SER A 101 -17.11 -8.53 2.91
CA SER A 101 -17.30 -7.87 1.61
C SER A 101 -16.08 -8.09 0.69
N ALA A 102 -15.45 -9.25 0.81
CA ALA A 102 -14.25 -9.61 0.05
C ALA A 102 -14.60 -9.61 -1.45
N PRO A 103 -13.84 -8.85 -2.27
CA PRO A 103 -14.04 -8.85 -3.71
C PRO A 103 -13.97 -10.25 -4.32
N ALA A 104 -14.72 -10.45 -5.39
CA ALA A 104 -14.63 -11.68 -6.19
C ALA A 104 -13.26 -11.78 -6.87
N ALA A 105 -12.83 -12.99 -7.19
CA ALA A 105 -11.61 -13.22 -7.96
C ALA A 105 -11.69 -12.54 -9.35
N GLY A 106 -10.52 -12.16 -9.87
CA GLY A 106 -10.39 -11.42 -11.11
C GLY A 106 -10.07 -9.95 -10.88
N ALA A 107 -10.32 -9.13 -11.90
CA ALA A 107 -10.24 -7.69 -11.81
C ALA A 107 -11.63 -7.05 -11.78
N VAL A 108 -11.78 -6.00 -10.97
CA VAL A 108 -12.99 -5.21 -10.87
C VAL A 108 -12.62 -3.74 -11.00
N LEU A 109 -13.34 -3.01 -11.85
CA LEU A 109 -13.29 -1.56 -11.94
C LEU A 109 -14.67 -1.01 -11.57
N LEU A 110 -14.69 -0.01 -10.70
CA LEU A 110 -15.91 0.70 -10.30
C LEU A 110 -15.62 2.19 -10.37
N ALA A 111 -16.43 2.94 -11.12
CA ALA A 111 -16.32 4.38 -11.26
C ALA A 111 -17.68 5.04 -11.01
N THR A 112 -17.64 6.19 -10.36
CA THR A 112 -18.77 7.12 -10.24
C THR A 112 -18.37 8.40 -10.95
N LEU A 113 -19.13 8.75 -11.97
CA LEU A 113 -18.85 9.85 -12.89
C LEU A 113 -20.00 10.84 -12.81
N ASP A 114 -19.68 12.12 -12.66
CA ASP A 114 -20.65 13.22 -12.64
C ASP A 114 -20.97 13.65 -14.09
N GLN A 115 -21.41 12.67 -14.89
CA GLN A 115 -21.71 12.77 -16.32
C GLN A 115 -22.89 11.86 -16.70
N ASP A 116 -23.56 12.18 -17.82
CA ASP A 116 -24.47 11.26 -18.50
C ASP A 116 -23.75 10.02 -19.05
N TRP A 117 -24.50 8.99 -19.45
CA TRP A 117 -23.94 7.73 -19.91
C TRP A 117 -22.94 7.88 -21.08
N HIS A 118 -23.22 8.75 -22.05
CA HIS A 118 -22.41 8.85 -23.27
C HIS A 118 -21.04 9.48 -22.97
N ALA A 119 -21.01 10.58 -22.21
CA ALA A 119 -19.76 11.19 -21.78
C ALA A 119 -19.04 10.35 -20.72
N ALA A 120 -19.79 9.65 -19.86
CA ALA A 120 -19.26 8.74 -18.86
C ALA A 120 -18.51 7.56 -19.50
N TRP A 121 -18.98 7.05 -20.64
CA TRP A 121 -18.33 5.95 -21.35
C TRP A 121 -16.92 6.30 -21.84
N GLU A 122 -16.73 7.48 -22.43
CA GLU A 122 -15.41 7.94 -22.86
C GLU A 122 -14.45 8.08 -21.67
N THR A 123 -14.89 8.71 -20.58
CA THR A 123 -14.09 8.82 -19.34
C THR A 123 -13.77 7.45 -18.75
N TRP A 124 -14.70 6.49 -18.83
CA TRP A 124 -14.51 5.11 -18.38
C TRP A 124 -13.41 4.38 -19.15
N GLU A 125 -13.40 4.48 -20.48
CA GLU A 125 -12.35 3.87 -21.31
C GLU A 125 -10.97 4.44 -20.98
N HIS A 126 -10.89 5.75 -20.77
CA HIS A 126 -9.64 6.40 -20.32
C HIS A 126 -9.20 5.93 -18.93
N LEU A 127 -10.13 5.81 -17.98
CA LEU A 127 -9.83 5.29 -16.64
C LEU A 127 -9.35 3.84 -16.69
N ALA A 128 -10.01 2.99 -17.48
CA ALA A 128 -9.66 1.58 -17.64
C ALA A 128 -8.25 1.42 -18.22
N ASN A 129 -7.90 2.19 -19.24
CA ASN A 129 -6.56 2.19 -19.83
C ASN A 129 -5.49 2.67 -18.83
N ALA A 130 -5.70 3.83 -18.20
CA ALA A 130 -4.72 4.41 -17.28
C ALA A 130 -4.48 3.53 -16.04
N LEU A 131 -5.55 2.97 -15.44
CA LEU A 131 -5.44 2.07 -14.29
C LEU A 131 -4.90 0.69 -14.68
N GLY A 132 -5.24 0.19 -15.87
CA GLY A 132 -4.69 -1.04 -16.42
C GLY A 132 -3.17 -0.94 -16.57
N ALA A 133 -2.68 0.17 -17.14
CA ALA A 133 -1.25 0.46 -17.25
C ALA A 133 -0.57 0.57 -15.87
N GLN A 134 -1.19 1.28 -14.92
CA GLN A 134 -0.60 1.48 -13.58
C GLN A 134 -0.54 0.18 -12.76
N LEU A 135 -1.53 -0.69 -12.88
CA LEU A 135 -1.62 -1.94 -12.13
C LEU A 135 -1.05 -3.14 -12.88
N CYS A 136 -0.66 -2.99 -14.16
CA CYS A 136 -0.29 -4.06 -15.07
C CYS A 136 -1.41 -5.10 -15.25
N ALA A 137 -2.64 -4.61 -15.48
CA ALA A 137 -3.84 -5.43 -15.63
C ALA A 137 -4.59 -5.11 -16.93
N SER A 138 -5.31 -6.09 -17.45
CA SER A 138 -6.03 -6.02 -18.73
C SER A 138 -7.35 -5.22 -18.66
N LEU A 139 -7.45 -4.21 -17.79
CA LEU A 139 -8.68 -3.45 -17.55
C LEU A 139 -9.25 -2.79 -18.80
N ASN A 140 -8.42 -2.51 -19.80
CA ASN A 140 -8.83 -2.02 -21.11
C ASN A 140 -9.75 -2.99 -21.90
N LEU A 141 -9.86 -4.25 -21.47
CA LEU A 141 -10.80 -5.22 -22.05
C LEU A 141 -12.23 -5.05 -21.54
N LEU A 142 -12.49 -4.14 -20.60
CA LEU A 142 -13.82 -3.82 -20.09
C LEU A 142 -14.66 -3.06 -21.13
N ALA A 143 -15.04 -3.77 -22.18
CA ALA A 143 -15.96 -3.31 -23.21
C ALA A 143 -17.39 -3.18 -22.69
N ALA A 144 -18.28 -2.64 -23.53
CA ALA A 144 -19.65 -2.30 -23.15
C ALA A 144 -20.48 -3.51 -22.67
N ASP A 145 -20.20 -4.72 -23.18
CA ASP A 145 -20.85 -5.97 -22.77
C ASP A 145 -20.38 -6.49 -21.41
N LEU A 146 -19.18 -6.07 -20.97
CA LEU A 146 -18.59 -6.39 -19.67
C LEU A 146 -18.76 -5.27 -18.65
N THR A 147 -19.45 -4.19 -19.03
CA THR A 147 -19.69 -3.02 -18.19
C THR A 147 -21.18 -2.86 -17.90
N HIS A 148 -21.51 -2.67 -16.64
CA HIS A 148 -22.87 -2.51 -16.14
C HIS A 148 -23.04 -1.14 -15.50
N THR A 149 -24.17 -0.48 -15.79
CA THR A 149 -24.57 0.74 -15.10
C THR A 149 -25.29 0.37 -13.81
N VAL A 150 -24.85 0.92 -12.69
CA VAL A 150 -25.56 0.81 -11.40
C VAL A 150 -26.39 2.08 -11.22
N GLN A 151 -27.71 1.98 -11.40
CA GLN A 151 -28.59 3.09 -11.05
C GLN A 151 -28.83 3.08 -9.54
N TRP A 152 -28.13 3.96 -8.82
CA TRP A 152 -28.50 4.27 -7.44
C TRP A 152 -29.71 5.19 -7.47
N THR A 153 -30.69 4.97 -6.60
CA THR A 153 -31.84 5.88 -6.41
C THR A 153 -31.44 7.24 -5.82
N THR A 154 -30.14 7.56 -5.79
CA THR A 154 -29.60 8.83 -5.33
C THR A 154 -29.97 9.90 -6.34
N GLY A 155 -30.87 10.81 -5.97
CA GLY A 155 -31.55 11.78 -6.85
C GLY A 155 -30.69 12.86 -7.53
N LYS A 156 -29.46 12.57 -7.95
CA LYS A 156 -28.71 13.38 -8.92
C LYS A 156 -28.96 12.82 -10.32
N GLN A 157 -29.58 13.61 -11.18
CA GLN A 157 -30.01 13.15 -12.51
C GLN A 157 -28.85 12.90 -13.50
N ASP A 158 -27.65 13.43 -13.23
CA ASP A 158 -26.51 13.37 -14.15
C ASP A 158 -25.31 12.60 -13.57
N GLN A 159 -25.55 11.53 -12.81
CA GLN A 159 -24.47 10.71 -12.25
C GLN A 159 -24.54 9.27 -12.79
N SER A 160 -23.46 8.84 -13.43
CA SER A 160 -23.30 7.48 -13.96
C SER A 160 -22.38 6.67 -13.04
N VAL A 161 -22.86 5.51 -12.57
CA VAL A 161 -22.01 4.54 -11.88
C VAL A 161 -21.77 3.36 -12.78
N LEU A 162 -20.51 3.12 -13.12
CA LEU A 162 -20.07 2.08 -14.03
C LEU A 162 -19.29 1.02 -13.27
N PHE A 163 -19.66 -0.23 -13.48
CA PHE A 163 -19.04 -1.39 -12.88
C PHE A 163 -18.64 -2.37 -13.99
N GLY A 164 -17.38 -2.81 -13.98
CA GLY A 164 -16.87 -3.79 -14.91
C GLY A 164 -16.05 -4.85 -14.18
N GLN A 165 -16.13 -6.09 -14.66
CA GLN A 165 -15.38 -7.19 -14.09
C GLN A 165 -14.74 -8.06 -15.18
N LEU A 166 -13.49 -8.46 -14.94
CA LEU A 166 -12.77 -9.48 -15.70
C LEU A 166 -12.51 -10.68 -14.77
N PRO A 167 -13.42 -11.66 -14.70
CA PRO A 167 -13.29 -12.79 -13.76
C PRO A 167 -12.05 -13.65 -14.01
N GLN A 168 -11.54 -13.66 -15.25
CA GLN A 168 -10.39 -14.43 -15.68
C GLN A 168 -9.06 -13.66 -15.56
N GLU A 169 -9.08 -12.39 -15.12
CA GLU A 169 -7.84 -11.64 -14.93
C GLU A 169 -7.04 -12.24 -13.77
N ALA A 170 -5.83 -12.70 -14.06
CA ALA A 170 -4.96 -13.25 -13.04
C ALA A 170 -4.22 -12.12 -12.29
N LEU A 171 -4.22 -12.19 -10.95
CA LEU A 171 -3.30 -11.41 -10.15
C LEU A 171 -1.93 -12.11 -10.15
N CYS A 172 -0.94 -11.44 -10.70
CA CYS A 172 0.46 -11.84 -10.85
C CYS A 172 1.38 -11.12 -9.85
N VAL A 173 2.63 -11.59 -9.72
CA VAL A 173 3.62 -11.02 -8.80
C VAL A 173 3.98 -9.59 -9.20
N GLU A 174 3.96 -9.32 -10.50
CA GLU A 174 4.17 -8.02 -11.13
C GLU A 174 3.13 -7.01 -10.66
N ASN A 175 1.85 -7.38 -10.57
CA ASN A 175 0.79 -6.49 -10.08
C ASN A 175 1.06 -6.04 -8.64
N LEU A 176 1.47 -6.96 -7.76
CA LEU A 176 1.88 -6.62 -6.39
C LEU A 176 3.12 -5.71 -6.39
N GLY A 177 4.05 -5.93 -7.33
CA GLY A 177 5.20 -5.06 -7.56
C GLY A 177 4.81 -3.62 -7.90
N HIS A 178 3.96 -3.44 -8.91
CA HIS A 178 3.46 -2.14 -9.35
C HIS A 178 2.61 -1.45 -8.27
N TRP A 179 1.74 -2.20 -7.59
CA TRP A 179 0.98 -1.68 -6.46
C TRP A 179 1.92 -1.15 -5.36
N LEU A 180 2.95 -1.91 -4.97
CA LEU A 180 3.97 -1.48 -4.00
C LEU A 180 4.91 -0.38 -4.52
N GLN A 181 4.93 -0.05 -5.80
CA GLN A 181 5.69 1.09 -6.32
C GLN A 181 4.93 2.40 -6.11
N SER A 182 3.61 2.38 -6.31
CA SER A 182 2.72 3.54 -6.14
C SER A 182 2.49 3.95 -4.68
N VAL A 183 2.78 3.09 -3.70
CA VAL A 183 2.73 3.45 -2.28
C VAL A 183 3.80 4.50 -1.95
N PRO A 184 3.49 5.60 -1.26
CA PRO A 184 4.45 6.60 -0.82
C PRO A 184 5.47 5.99 0.13
N SER A 185 6.70 6.47 0.06
CA SER A 185 7.72 6.08 1.03
C SER A 185 8.65 7.24 1.27
N GLU A 186 8.67 7.76 2.49
CA GLU A 186 9.56 8.85 2.83
C GLU A 186 11.03 8.41 2.83
N LYS A 187 11.39 7.21 3.33
CA LYS A 187 12.80 6.73 3.41
C LYS A 187 12.98 5.21 3.49
N HIS A 188 12.44 4.41 2.56
CA HIS A 188 12.62 2.93 2.58
C HIS A 188 12.23 2.22 3.90
N GLU A 189 11.38 2.82 4.72
CA GLU A 189 10.92 2.29 6.01
C GLU A 189 9.39 2.18 6.02
N GLY A 190 8.82 1.45 6.99
CA GLY A 190 7.37 1.23 7.12
C GLY A 190 6.85 -0.08 6.52
N LEU A 191 5.52 -0.22 6.46
CA LEU A 191 4.83 -1.44 6.02
C LEU A 191 5.24 -1.85 4.61
N LYS A 192 5.56 -0.87 3.74
CA LYS A 192 5.97 -1.12 2.35
C LYS A 192 7.21 -2.02 2.27
N LYS A 193 8.18 -1.85 3.18
CA LYS A 193 9.40 -2.67 3.21
C LYS A 193 9.12 -4.08 3.72
N LEU A 194 8.27 -4.22 4.73
CA LEU A 194 7.82 -5.53 5.22
C LEU A 194 7.09 -6.30 4.11
N LEU A 195 6.19 -5.63 3.38
CA LEU A 195 5.47 -6.21 2.26
C LEU A 195 6.40 -6.62 1.11
N ARG A 196 7.39 -5.78 0.78
CA ARG A 196 8.40 -6.10 -0.24
C ARG A 196 9.26 -7.31 0.14
N GLY A 197 9.68 -7.43 1.40
CA GLY A 197 10.49 -8.54 1.89
C GLY A 197 9.77 -9.89 1.78
N ALA A 198 8.49 -9.91 2.16
CA ALA A 198 7.65 -11.11 2.14
C ALA A 198 6.84 -11.29 0.83
N ARG A 199 7.26 -10.68 -0.30
CA ARG A 199 6.47 -10.66 -1.56
C ARG A 199 5.98 -12.03 -2.01
N ARG A 200 6.83 -13.06 -1.98
CA ARG A 200 6.43 -14.43 -2.34
C ARG A 200 5.38 -15.01 -1.39
N GLN A 201 5.50 -14.73 -0.09
CA GLN A 201 4.54 -15.20 0.91
C GLN A 201 3.16 -14.59 0.66
N TRP A 202 3.09 -13.27 0.44
CA TRP A 202 1.83 -12.60 0.09
C TRP A 202 1.24 -13.15 -1.20
N PHE A 203 2.09 -13.31 -2.22
CA PHE A 203 1.64 -13.88 -3.47
C PHE A 203 1.13 -15.30 -3.30
N ASN A 204 1.69 -16.12 -2.40
CA ASN A 204 1.23 -17.50 -2.19
C ASN A 204 0.07 -17.62 -1.20
N ALA A 205 -0.45 -16.51 -0.68
CA ALA A 205 -1.59 -16.52 0.21
C ALA A 205 -2.82 -17.19 -0.46
N PRO A 206 -3.62 -17.99 0.27
CA PRO A 206 -4.88 -18.56 -0.22
C PRO A 206 -5.88 -17.50 -0.70
N TYR A 207 -5.77 -16.27 -0.19
CA TYR A 207 -6.51 -15.12 -0.64
C TYR A 207 -5.60 -13.89 -0.62
N LEU A 208 -5.60 -13.13 -1.72
CA LEU A 208 -4.89 -11.85 -1.85
C LEU A 208 -5.75 -10.90 -2.69
N SER A 209 -5.99 -9.70 -2.18
CA SER A 209 -6.70 -8.64 -2.88
C SER A 209 -5.88 -7.35 -2.81
N LEU A 210 -5.72 -6.69 -3.95
CA LEU A 210 -5.06 -5.40 -4.11
C LEU A 210 -6.08 -4.41 -4.64
N GLN A 211 -6.30 -3.33 -3.91
CA GLN A 211 -7.21 -2.27 -4.30
C GLN A 211 -6.46 -0.94 -4.39
N LEU A 212 -6.81 -0.16 -5.39
CA LEU A 212 -6.48 1.24 -5.53
C LEU A 212 -7.78 2.01 -5.67
N SER A 213 -8.05 2.95 -4.77
CA SER A 213 -9.27 3.75 -4.72
C SER A 213 -8.92 5.22 -4.69
N LEU A 214 -9.54 5.99 -5.57
CA LEU A 214 -9.44 7.43 -5.67
C LEU A 214 -10.82 8.00 -5.40
N THR A 215 -10.90 8.92 -4.45
CA THR A 215 -12.17 9.56 -4.09
C THR A 215 -11.94 11.05 -3.95
N ARG A 216 -12.81 11.84 -4.58
CA ARG A 216 -12.76 13.28 -4.46
C ARG A 216 -13.40 13.71 -3.14
N SER A 217 -12.66 14.46 -2.34
CA SER A 217 -13.18 15.06 -1.12
C SER A 217 -14.30 16.05 -1.45
N ARG A 218 -15.42 15.94 -0.73
CA ARG A 218 -16.56 16.86 -0.87
C ARG A 218 -16.24 18.27 -0.36
N GLU A 219 -15.28 18.39 0.56
CA GLU A 219 -14.99 19.63 1.28
C GLU A 219 -13.84 20.43 0.65
N SER A 220 -12.80 19.73 0.17
CA SER A 220 -11.56 20.38 -0.28
C SER A 220 -11.33 20.30 -1.79
N SER A 221 -12.21 19.63 -2.55
CA SER A 221 -11.98 19.26 -3.96
C SER A 221 -10.70 18.46 -4.22
N CYS A 222 -9.93 18.14 -3.18
CA CYS A 222 -8.71 17.36 -3.26
C CYS A 222 -9.04 15.89 -3.49
N TRP A 223 -8.17 15.21 -4.23
CA TRP A 223 -8.20 13.77 -4.36
C TRP A 223 -7.61 13.10 -3.12
N GLN A 224 -8.26 12.03 -2.67
CA GLN A 224 -7.71 11.10 -1.70
C GLN A 224 -7.41 9.78 -2.40
N LEU A 225 -6.16 9.34 -2.32
CA LEU A 225 -5.74 8.03 -2.79
C LEU A 225 -5.69 7.08 -1.59
N SER A 226 -6.42 5.98 -1.71
CA SER A 226 -6.41 4.89 -0.74
C SER A 226 -5.97 3.60 -1.43
N GLN A 227 -4.93 2.96 -0.90
CA GLN A 227 -4.45 1.69 -1.40
C GLN A 227 -4.61 0.64 -0.31
N THR A 228 -5.33 -0.44 -0.61
CA THR A 228 -5.59 -1.51 0.35
C THR A 228 -5.08 -2.85 -0.17
N MET A 229 -4.29 -3.55 0.64
CA MET A 229 -3.95 -4.96 0.45
C MET A 229 -4.66 -5.78 1.52
N THR A 230 -5.44 -6.78 1.12
CA THR A 230 -6.02 -7.78 2.04
C THR A 230 -5.47 -9.14 1.70
N ALA A 231 -4.90 -9.85 2.67
CA ALA A 231 -4.42 -11.21 2.49
C ALA A 231 -4.89 -12.11 3.63
N VAL A 232 -5.10 -13.39 3.34
CA VAL A 232 -5.23 -14.42 4.37
C VAL A 232 -3.94 -15.21 4.39
N VAL A 233 -3.24 -15.22 5.52
CA VAL A 233 -1.99 -15.98 5.67
C VAL A 233 -2.17 -17.08 6.70
N GLN A 234 -1.52 -18.20 6.43
CA GLN A 234 -1.37 -19.27 7.41
C GLN A 234 -0.10 -19.03 8.23
N LEU A 235 -0.24 -19.05 9.55
CA LEU A 235 0.89 -19.03 10.46
C LEU A 235 1.64 -20.37 10.37
N PRO A 236 2.98 -20.37 10.48
CA PRO A 236 3.74 -21.61 10.54
C PRO A 236 3.33 -22.42 11.78
N ASP A 237 3.13 -23.73 11.60
CA ASP A 237 2.87 -24.67 12.69
C ASP A 237 4.14 -24.78 13.55
N LYS A 238 4.09 -24.22 14.77
CA LYS A 238 5.24 -24.22 15.68
C LYS A 238 5.36 -25.49 16.54
N ASP A 239 4.40 -26.40 16.53
CA ASP A 239 4.40 -27.53 17.46
C ASP A 239 3.81 -28.83 16.86
N ARG A 240 4.66 -29.69 16.29
CA ARG A 240 4.33 -31.12 16.07
C ARG A 240 4.44 -31.97 17.35
N GLY A 241 4.52 -31.37 18.54
CA GLY A 241 4.70 -32.11 19.79
C GLY A 241 4.29 -31.35 21.04
N GLY A 242 2.99 -31.17 21.27
CA GLY A 242 2.52 -30.62 22.55
C GLY A 242 1.02 -30.39 22.59
N SER A 243 0.37 -31.04 23.56
CA SER A 243 -1.07 -31.04 23.82
C SER A 243 -1.69 -29.68 24.14
N ALA A 244 -2.94 -29.52 23.69
CA ALA A 244 -4.04 -28.76 24.31
C ALA A 244 -3.91 -27.24 24.53
N GLN A 245 -4.75 -26.52 23.78
CA GLN A 245 -5.73 -25.58 24.34
C GLN A 245 -5.20 -24.42 25.21
N HIS A 246 -4.10 -23.82 24.79
CA HIS A 246 -3.78 -22.43 25.13
C HIS A 246 -3.93 -21.58 23.87
N GLU A 247 -4.56 -20.42 24.01
CA GLU A 247 -4.68 -19.41 22.96
C GLU A 247 -3.26 -19.07 22.47
N ARG A 248 -2.88 -19.64 21.31
CA ARG A 248 -1.50 -19.57 20.80
C ARG A 248 -1.15 -18.11 20.56
N GLN A 249 -0.15 -17.61 21.29
CA GLN A 249 0.35 -16.26 21.10
C GLN A 249 1.17 -16.18 19.82
N TRP A 250 0.68 -15.43 18.83
CA TRP A 250 1.37 -15.12 17.59
C TRP A 250 1.83 -13.66 17.60
N GLY A 251 2.96 -13.38 16.94
CA GLY A 251 3.51 -12.03 16.82
C GLY A 251 3.63 -11.57 15.36
N LEU A 252 3.96 -10.29 15.16
CA LEU A 252 4.21 -9.70 13.83
C LEU A 252 5.28 -10.47 13.05
N GLN A 253 6.28 -11.01 13.74
CA GLN A 253 7.32 -11.85 13.13
C GLN A 253 6.76 -13.13 12.50
N ASP A 254 5.73 -13.74 13.08
CA ASP A 254 5.12 -14.97 12.54
C ASP A 254 4.29 -14.67 11.29
N VAL A 255 3.76 -13.46 11.19
CA VAL A 255 3.00 -12.98 10.03
C VAL A 255 3.93 -12.52 8.90
N PHE A 256 4.94 -11.70 9.20
CA PHE A 256 5.76 -11.02 8.20
C PHE A 256 7.11 -11.68 7.92
N LEU A 257 7.64 -12.49 8.84
CA LEU A 257 8.98 -13.07 8.75
C LEU A 257 8.98 -14.60 8.75
N SER A 258 7.82 -15.26 8.70
CA SER A 258 7.73 -16.74 8.66
C SER A 258 8.48 -17.34 7.47
N HIS A 259 8.46 -16.65 6.32
CA HIS A 259 9.24 -17.06 5.14
C HIS A 259 10.76 -17.10 5.37
N LEU A 260 11.30 -16.33 6.33
CA LEU A 260 12.74 -16.32 6.62
C LEU A 260 13.17 -17.53 7.47
N ALA A 261 12.28 -18.04 8.32
CA ALA A 261 12.58 -19.21 9.15
C ALA A 261 12.78 -20.48 8.29
N THR A 262 11.93 -20.67 7.27
CA THR A 262 12.01 -21.81 6.34
C THR A 262 13.27 -21.80 5.46
N HIS A 263 13.89 -20.63 5.23
CA HIS A 263 15.14 -20.55 4.48
C HIS A 263 16.37 -20.91 5.31
N LEU A 264 16.36 -20.64 6.62
CA LEU A 264 17.46 -21.05 7.49
C LEU A 264 17.48 -22.57 7.70
N GLU A 265 16.31 -23.20 7.89
CA GLU A 265 16.23 -24.66 8.04
C GLU A 265 16.65 -25.43 6.78
N ASN A 266 16.37 -24.90 5.58
CA ASN A 266 16.83 -25.50 4.33
C ASN A 266 18.30 -25.18 3.98
N SER A 267 18.94 -24.25 4.68
CA SER A 267 20.36 -23.89 4.49
C SER A 267 21.30 -24.62 5.46
N VAL A 268 20.76 -25.34 6.45
CA VAL A 268 21.54 -26.23 7.31
C VAL A 268 21.73 -27.56 6.58
N GLU A 269 22.67 -27.58 5.63
CA GLU A 269 23.20 -28.84 5.12
C GLU A 269 23.84 -29.65 6.24
N ARG A 270 23.64 -30.98 6.17
CA ARG A 270 24.10 -31.98 7.13
C ARG A 270 25.59 -31.81 7.44
N PRO A 271 26.03 -32.01 8.70
CA PRO A 271 27.42 -31.80 9.08
C PRO A 271 28.33 -32.82 8.36
N GLY A 272 29.02 -32.34 7.33
CA GLY A 272 29.83 -33.20 6.48
C GLY A 272 30.65 -32.49 5.40
N SER A 273 30.97 -31.21 5.52
CA SER A 273 32.08 -30.63 4.75
C SER A 273 32.64 -29.39 5.44
N ARG A 274 33.95 -29.41 5.61
CA ARG A 274 34.76 -28.40 6.30
C ARG A 274 34.93 -27.19 5.38
N SER A 275 34.25 -26.08 5.67
CA SER A 275 34.61 -24.75 5.20
C SER A 275 34.17 -23.68 6.21
N ASP A 276 35.05 -22.71 6.45
CA ASP A 276 34.98 -21.68 7.51
C ASP A 276 33.67 -20.87 7.58
N PRO A 277 33.13 -20.59 8.79
CA PRO A 277 31.90 -19.83 8.95
C PRO A 277 32.19 -18.34 9.18
N ALA A 278 32.60 -17.60 8.15
CA ALA A 278 32.68 -16.14 8.24
C ALA A 278 31.34 -15.45 7.90
N TRP A 279 30.44 -16.13 7.18
CA TRP A 279 29.14 -15.57 6.76
C TRP A 279 27.98 -15.86 7.74
N ALA A 280 28.16 -16.80 8.69
CA ALA A 280 27.11 -17.21 9.63
C ALA A 280 26.87 -16.22 10.79
N LEU A 281 27.73 -15.21 10.96
CA LEU A 281 27.63 -14.25 12.08
C LEU A 281 26.75 -13.02 11.80
N MET A 282 26.20 -12.86 10.59
CA MET A 282 25.19 -11.86 10.31
C MET A 282 23.81 -12.51 10.21
N CYS A 283 23.25 -12.88 11.36
CA CYS A 283 21.88 -13.37 11.47
C CYS A 283 20.89 -12.40 10.78
N PRO A 284 20.16 -12.83 9.73
CA PRO A 284 19.08 -12.03 9.13
C PRO A 284 18.04 -11.63 10.19
N LEU A 285 17.78 -12.52 11.15
CA LEU A 285 16.87 -12.29 12.28
C LEU A 285 17.27 -11.09 13.15
N ALA A 286 18.57 -10.77 13.28
CA ALA A 286 19.02 -9.61 14.06
C ALA A 286 18.71 -8.29 13.33
N PHE A 287 18.90 -8.25 12.01
CA PHE A 287 18.56 -7.09 11.18
C PHE A 287 17.03 -6.87 11.14
N TRP A 288 16.25 -7.93 10.96
CA TRP A 288 14.78 -7.84 10.88
C TRP A 288 14.12 -7.62 12.26
N SER A 289 14.64 -8.19 13.34
CA SER A 289 14.17 -7.89 14.71
C SER A 289 14.57 -6.50 15.18
N SER A 290 15.70 -5.95 14.70
CA SER A 290 16.08 -4.55 14.91
C SER A 290 15.14 -3.61 14.14
N MET A 291 14.74 -3.97 12.92
CA MET A 291 13.79 -3.21 12.11
C MET A 291 12.38 -3.20 12.71
N LEU A 292 11.85 -4.34 13.18
CA LEU A 292 10.58 -4.38 13.90
C LEU A 292 10.64 -3.56 15.19
N ARG A 293 11.78 -3.57 15.89
CA ARG A 293 12.00 -2.68 17.05
C ARG A 293 11.99 -1.20 16.65
N HIS A 294 12.72 -0.80 15.60
CA HIS A 294 12.75 0.59 15.12
C HIS A 294 11.36 1.10 14.71
N CYS A 295 10.57 0.31 13.98
CA CYS A 295 9.20 0.67 13.62
C CYS A 295 8.27 0.80 14.85
N MET A 296 8.59 0.15 15.97
CA MET A 296 7.78 0.20 17.20
C MET A 296 8.28 1.22 18.24
N THR A 297 9.50 1.73 18.12
CA THR A 297 10.13 2.57 19.17
C THR A 297 10.30 4.05 18.80
N GLU A 298 10.11 4.48 17.55
CA GLU A 298 10.18 5.90 17.21
C GLU A 298 8.90 6.65 17.62
N THR A 299 8.88 7.07 18.90
CA THR A 299 7.99 8.11 19.41
C THR A 299 8.43 9.48 18.88
N GLY A 300 8.25 9.71 17.59
CA GLY A 300 8.33 11.01 16.93
C GLY A 300 6.94 11.46 16.47
N PRO A 301 6.65 12.76 16.31
CA PRO A 301 5.29 13.28 16.18
C PRO A 301 4.54 12.93 14.88
N ARG A 302 4.95 11.93 14.09
CA ARG A 302 4.39 11.65 12.75
C ARG A 302 4.17 10.17 12.37
N CYS A 303 4.28 9.22 13.28
CA CYS A 303 3.87 7.83 13.04
C CYS A 303 2.76 7.42 14.02
N TRP A 304 1.51 7.67 13.65
CA TRP A 304 0.37 7.03 14.34
C TRP A 304 0.15 5.64 13.75
N LEU A 305 0.96 4.67 14.20
CA LEU A 305 0.70 3.25 13.93
C LEU A 305 -0.48 2.82 14.83
N GLY A 306 -1.70 2.93 14.32
CA GLY A 306 -2.88 2.41 15.00
C GLY A 306 -2.92 0.89 14.91
N VAL A 307 -2.22 0.19 15.82
CA VAL A 307 -2.34 -1.27 15.95
C VAL A 307 -3.52 -1.57 16.86
N GLN A 308 -4.70 -1.78 16.28
CA GLN A 308 -5.83 -2.34 17.01
C GLN A 308 -5.71 -3.87 16.98
N GLN A 309 -5.09 -4.42 18.03
CA GLN A 309 -5.17 -5.84 18.31
C GLN A 309 -6.57 -6.11 18.91
N MET A 310 -7.51 -6.51 18.07
CA MET A 310 -8.81 -7.01 18.54
C MET A 310 -8.55 -8.38 19.17
N ARG A 311 -8.63 -8.46 20.50
CA ARG A 311 -8.76 -9.74 21.20
C ARG A 311 -10.06 -10.37 20.71
N GLY A 312 -9.97 -11.60 20.21
CA GLY A 312 -11.17 -12.38 19.90
C GLY A 312 -11.99 -12.63 21.18
N PRO A 313 -13.27 -13.00 21.04
CA PRO A 313 -14.08 -13.49 22.16
C PRO A 313 -13.51 -14.78 22.76
#